data_AF-A0A1Q3SEM4-F1
#
_entry.id   AF-A0A1Q3SEM4-F1
#
_cell.length_a   1.000
_cell.length_b   1.000
_cell.length_c   1.000
_cell.angle_alpha   90.00
_cell.angle_beta   90.00
_cell.angle_gamma   90.00
#
_symmetry.space_group_name_H-M   'P 1'
#
loop_
_entity.id
_entity.type
_entity.pdbx_description
1 polymer ?
#
loop_
_entity_poly.entity_id
_entity_poly.type
_entity_poly.pdbx_seq_one_letter_code
_entity_poly.pdbx_strand_id
1 'polypeptide(L)'
;MENSEAITNLSDAIEVAYNQMLVDAHHNLFLNKRLPIYKCIERLDELNHLNIRGWLALLTARKVLFIWERTPPYYSFPQLLVNDAESFLQNNLSLPDLKAKYDFEELTITGFYNDPETYTDKQKYSGQATLLACTEAQGILLFNQLFPNDLIHKMEEEIIQGYPDEMLRDFYIDCASMAVCAYSGISFDWDIVDDSVSEWINDFQELLNIINTTFDPEFIPEKRLEFWKWWLKEAIPQACELAEQFSNK
;
A
#
# COMPACT_ATOMS: atom_id res chain seq x y z
N MET A 1 25.50 -3.48 -3.49
CA MET A 1 25.43 -2.64 -2.28
C MET A 1 26.08 -1.31 -2.61
N GLU A 2 25.40 -0.46 -3.37
CA GLU A 2 25.87 0.87 -3.80
C GLU A 2 24.61 1.72 -4.06
N ASN A 3 24.58 2.94 -3.51
CA ASN A 3 23.56 4.01 -3.64
C ASN A 3 22.32 4.07 -2.70
N SER A 4 22.31 3.51 -1.49
CA SER A 4 21.22 3.84 -0.53
C SER A 4 21.47 5.09 0.35
N GLU A 5 22.65 5.72 0.27
CA GLU A 5 23.04 6.85 1.13
C GLU A 5 22.86 8.27 0.54
N ALA A 6 22.32 8.44 -0.68
CA ALA A 6 22.39 9.76 -1.36
C ALA A 6 21.07 10.53 -1.53
N ILE A 7 19.91 9.93 -1.28
CA ILE A 7 18.62 10.62 -1.52
C ILE A 7 18.16 11.30 -0.22
N THR A 8 18.34 12.61 -0.17
CA THR A 8 17.97 13.44 0.98
C THR A 8 16.69 14.26 0.77
N ASN A 9 16.20 14.35 -0.46
CA ASN A 9 15.05 15.16 -0.84
C ASN A 9 13.94 14.30 -1.48
N LEU A 10 12.68 14.62 -1.13
CA LEU A 10 11.50 13.91 -1.59
C LEU A 10 11.33 13.97 -3.13
N SER A 11 11.61 15.12 -3.75
CA SER A 11 11.50 15.25 -5.21
C SER A 11 12.43 14.29 -5.96
N ASP A 12 13.67 14.17 -5.49
CA ASP A 12 14.67 13.29 -6.09
C ASP A 12 14.30 11.82 -5.88
N ALA A 13 13.77 11.47 -4.70
CA ALA A 13 13.25 10.13 -4.41
C ALA A 13 12.12 9.74 -5.37
N ILE A 14 11.18 10.66 -5.60
CA ILE A 14 10.07 10.47 -6.54
C ILE A 14 10.59 10.29 -7.96
N GLU A 15 11.56 11.10 -8.40
CA GLU A 15 12.12 11.00 -9.75
C GLU A 15 12.87 9.68 -9.98
N VAL A 16 13.68 9.25 -9.02
CA VAL A 16 14.36 7.95 -9.09
C VAL A 16 13.35 6.80 -9.17
N ALA A 17 12.36 6.79 -8.27
CA ALA A 17 11.28 5.81 -8.28
C ALA A 17 10.52 5.79 -9.62
N TYR A 18 10.19 6.97 -10.14
CA TYR A 18 9.50 7.13 -11.41
C TYR A 18 10.29 6.51 -12.57
N ASN A 19 11.58 6.83 -12.68
CA ASN A 19 12.43 6.32 -13.75
C ASN A 19 12.61 4.80 -13.64
N GLN A 20 12.77 4.27 -12.41
CA GLN A 20 12.86 2.82 -12.18
C GLN A 20 11.58 2.07 -12.53
N MET A 21 10.41 2.68 -12.30
CA MET A 21 9.12 2.11 -12.68
C MET A 21 8.89 2.18 -14.20
N LEU A 22 9.39 3.21 -14.89
CA LEU A 22 9.25 3.31 -16.36
C LEU A 22 10.07 2.26 -17.13
N VAL A 23 11.25 1.91 -16.63
CA VAL A 23 12.14 0.93 -17.30
C VAL A 23 11.78 -0.53 -16.96
N ASP A 24 10.94 -0.73 -15.95
CA ASP A 24 10.40 -2.04 -15.59
C ASP A 24 9.31 -2.44 -16.60
N ALA A 25 9.42 -3.63 -17.17
CA ALA A 25 8.51 -4.11 -18.21
C ALA A 25 7.05 -4.20 -17.74
N HIS A 26 6.84 -4.40 -16.44
CA HIS A 26 5.52 -4.50 -15.81
C HIS A 26 5.18 -3.26 -15.00
N HIS A 27 6.01 -2.22 -15.09
CA HIS A 27 5.85 -0.99 -14.33
C HIS A 27 5.80 -1.23 -12.82
N ASN A 28 6.56 -2.22 -12.35
CA ASN A 28 6.65 -2.50 -10.92
C ASN A 28 7.43 -1.42 -10.20
N LEU A 29 6.76 -0.79 -9.24
CA LEU A 29 7.38 0.07 -8.25
C LEU A 29 7.46 -0.66 -6.92
N PHE A 30 8.27 -1.71 -6.81
CA PHE A 30 8.42 -2.51 -5.59
C PHE A 30 8.70 -1.66 -4.34
N LEU A 31 8.42 -2.23 -3.17
CA LEU A 31 8.50 -1.51 -1.91
C LEU A 31 9.90 -0.98 -1.59
N ASN A 32 11.00 -1.67 -1.93
CA ASN A 32 12.35 -1.10 -1.82
C ASN A 32 12.55 0.17 -2.64
N LYS A 33 11.86 0.32 -3.77
CA LYS A 33 11.89 1.53 -4.61
C LYS A 33 11.02 2.65 -4.01
N ARG A 34 9.97 2.32 -3.26
CA ARG A 34 9.12 3.29 -2.53
C ARG A 34 9.71 3.74 -1.20
N LEU A 35 10.48 2.88 -0.53
CA LEU A 35 11.03 3.15 0.81
C LEU A 35 11.82 4.46 0.91
N PRO A 36 12.65 4.87 -0.06
CA PRO A 36 13.31 6.18 -0.03
C PRO A 36 12.32 7.37 0.02
N ILE A 37 11.16 7.25 -0.62
CA ILE A 37 10.09 8.27 -0.57
C ILE A 37 9.56 8.38 0.86
N TYR A 38 9.21 7.25 1.49
CA TYR A 38 8.72 7.24 2.87
C TYR A 38 9.75 7.79 3.84
N LYS A 39 11.03 7.41 3.70
CA LYS A 39 12.14 7.96 4.50
C LYS A 39 12.33 9.46 4.30
N CYS A 40 12.06 9.98 3.10
CA CYS A 40 12.08 11.43 2.87
C CYS A 40 10.90 12.10 3.59
N ILE A 41 9.69 11.53 3.51
CA ILE A 41 8.50 12.04 4.21
C ILE A 41 8.73 12.07 5.72
N GLU A 42 9.30 11.01 6.32
CA GLU A 42 9.61 10.93 7.75
C GLU A 42 10.57 12.03 8.23
N ARG A 43 11.38 12.60 7.34
CA ARG A 43 12.28 13.72 7.64
C ARG A 43 11.62 15.09 7.48
N LEU A 44 10.43 15.16 6.87
CA LEU A 44 9.66 16.39 6.70
C LEU A 44 8.86 16.67 7.99
N ASP A 45 9.54 17.28 8.98
CA ASP A 45 8.96 17.70 10.26
C ASP A 45 8.38 16.55 11.12
N GLU A 46 8.96 16.32 12.30
CA GLU A 46 8.66 15.17 13.16
C GLU A 46 7.16 15.04 13.52
N LEU A 47 6.38 16.13 13.49
CA LEU A 47 4.94 16.08 13.77
C LEU A 47 4.06 15.97 12.52
N ASN A 48 4.55 16.40 11.35
CA ASN A 48 3.73 16.48 10.14
C ASN A 48 3.82 15.21 9.27
N HIS A 49 4.90 14.44 9.37
CA HIS A 49 5.09 13.25 8.52
C HIS A 49 3.97 12.20 8.66
N LEU A 50 3.42 11.99 9.86
CA LEU A 50 2.28 11.08 10.07
C LEU A 50 1.01 11.60 9.38
N ASN A 51 0.82 12.92 9.36
CA ASN A 51 -0.31 13.55 8.67
C ASN A 51 -0.18 13.41 7.15
N ILE A 52 1.03 13.62 6.60
CA ILE A 52 1.34 13.37 5.19
C ILE A 52 1.08 11.90 4.82
N ARG A 53 1.54 10.96 5.65
CA ARG A 53 1.31 9.52 5.45
C ARG A 53 -0.18 9.18 5.46
N GLY A 54 -0.92 9.70 6.43
CA GLY A 54 -2.38 9.54 6.52
C GLY A 54 -3.11 10.04 5.29
N TRP A 55 -2.81 11.27 4.83
CA TRP A 55 -3.41 11.82 3.62
C TRP A 55 -3.04 11.03 2.37
N LEU A 56 -1.79 10.60 2.24
CA LEU A 56 -1.35 9.80 1.10
C LEU A 56 -2.09 8.45 1.05
N ALA A 57 -2.22 7.77 2.19
CA ALA A 57 -2.96 6.51 2.28
C ALA A 57 -4.46 6.72 1.99
N LEU A 58 -5.08 7.79 2.51
CA LEU A 58 -6.47 8.13 2.22
C LEU A 58 -6.73 8.38 0.72
N LEU A 59 -5.89 9.19 0.07
CA LEU A 59 -5.98 9.43 -1.38
C LEU A 59 -5.82 8.13 -2.16
N THR A 60 -4.89 7.28 -1.74
CA THR A 60 -4.62 5.95 -2.32
C THR A 60 -5.82 5.03 -2.22
N ALA A 61 -6.42 4.90 -1.04
CA ALA A 61 -7.63 4.11 -0.83
C ALA A 61 -8.82 4.63 -1.66
N ARG A 62 -9.01 5.96 -1.76
CA ARG A 62 -10.05 6.58 -2.59
C ARG A 62 -9.91 6.24 -4.06
N LYS A 63 -8.67 6.15 -4.57
CA LYS A 63 -8.41 5.81 -5.98
C LYS A 63 -9.00 4.46 -6.37
N VAL A 64 -9.12 3.53 -5.41
CA VAL A 64 -9.57 2.15 -5.65
C VAL A 64 -10.94 1.83 -5.06
N LEU A 65 -11.49 2.69 -4.21
CA LEU A 65 -12.76 2.44 -3.50
C LEU A 65 -13.91 2.04 -4.43
N PHE A 66 -13.99 2.63 -5.63
CA PHE A 66 -15.02 2.28 -6.61
C PHE A 66 -15.01 0.80 -7.03
N ILE A 67 -13.88 0.10 -6.87
CA ILE A 67 -13.74 -1.33 -7.19
C ILE A 67 -14.56 -2.14 -6.19
N TRP A 68 -14.55 -1.75 -4.91
CA TRP A 68 -15.39 -2.34 -3.88
C TRP A 68 -16.88 -2.12 -4.17
N GLU A 69 -17.27 -0.88 -4.50
CA GLU A 69 -18.67 -0.45 -4.62
C GLU A 69 -19.43 -1.05 -5.82
N ARG A 70 -18.73 -1.67 -6.77
CA ARG A 70 -19.32 -2.22 -8.00
C ARG A 70 -20.02 -3.56 -7.84
N THR A 71 -19.96 -4.20 -6.67
CA THR A 71 -20.47 -5.56 -6.48
C THR A 71 -21.37 -5.68 -5.24
N PRO A 72 -22.49 -6.41 -5.32
CA PRO A 72 -23.25 -6.81 -4.14
C PRO A 72 -22.46 -7.77 -3.23
N PRO A 73 -22.73 -7.81 -1.91
CA PRO A 73 -23.62 -6.92 -1.17
C PRO A 73 -22.92 -5.57 -0.93
N TYR A 74 -23.65 -4.46 -1.11
CA TYR A 74 -23.17 -3.08 -0.91
C TYR A 74 -22.81 -2.79 0.55
N TYR A 75 -21.79 -3.46 1.06
CA TYR A 75 -21.29 -3.27 2.40
C TYR A 75 -20.56 -1.94 2.41
N SER A 76 -21.15 -0.94 3.08
CA SER A 76 -20.64 0.44 3.11
C SER A 76 -19.37 0.59 3.94
N PHE A 77 -18.85 -0.48 4.53
CA PHE A 77 -17.77 -0.41 5.51
C PHE A 77 -16.46 0.18 4.96
N PRO A 78 -15.96 -0.18 3.77
CA PRO A 78 -14.80 0.52 3.20
C PRO A 78 -15.03 2.02 2.97
N GLN A 79 -16.24 2.39 2.55
CA GLN A 79 -16.61 3.79 2.40
C GLN A 79 -16.70 4.51 3.76
N LEU A 80 -17.19 3.83 4.81
CA LEU A 80 -17.21 4.36 6.17
C LEU A 80 -15.78 4.56 6.71
N LEU A 81 -14.88 3.59 6.52
CA LEU A 81 -13.47 3.70 6.91
C LEU A 81 -12.79 4.91 6.26
N VAL A 82 -12.96 5.09 4.94
CA VAL A 82 -12.42 6.25 4.21
C VAL A 82 -13.00 7.57 4.75
N ASN A 83 -14.30 7.62 5.02
CA ASN A 83 -14.95 8.84 5.51
C ASN A 83 -14.53 9.21 6.93
N ASP A 84 -14.39 8.22 7.82
CA ASP A 84 -13.96 8.43 9.19
C ASP A 84 -12.46 8.77 9.26
N ALA A 85 -11.62 8.16 8.42
CA ALA A 85 -10.22 8.52 8.26
C ALA A 85 -10.06 9.96 7.75
N GLU A 86 -10.84 10.38 6.76
CA GLU A 86 -10.85 11.77 6.31
C GLU A 86 -11.32 12.72 7.42
N SER A 87 -12.41 12.39 8.10
CA SER A 87 -12.94 13.21 9.18
C SER A 87 -11.91 13.38 10.30
N PHE A 88 -11.14 12.33 10.60
CA PHE A 88 -10.03 12.40 11.54
C PHE A 88 -8.91 13.32 11.05
N LEU A 89 -8.41 13.14 9.82
CA LEU A 89 -7.34 13.96 9.25
C LEU A 89 -7.74 15.44 9.07
N GLN A 90 -9.04 15.72 8.96
CA GLN A 90 -9.58 17.09 8.95
C GLN A 90 -9.83 17.69 10.34
N ASN A 91 -9.49 16.97 11.42
CA ASN A 91 -9.77 17.32 12.81
C ASN A 91 -11.27 17.43 13.16
N ASN A 92 -12.15 16.77 12.39
CA ASN A 92 -13.59 16.69 12.62
C ASN A 92 -14.00 15.47 13.46
N LEU A 93 -13.09 14.51 13.66
CA LEU A 93 -13.28 13.32 14.49
C LEU A 93 -12.05 13.15 15.41
N SER A 94 -12.26 12.88 16.69
CA SER A 94 -11.16 12.70 17.64
C SER A 94 -10.56 11.28 17.58
N LEU A 95 -9.29 11.11 17.97
CA LEU A 95 -8.66 9.78 18.03
C LEU A 95 -9.40 8.82 18.96
N PRO A 96 -9.86 9.23 20.18
CA PRO A 96 -10.67 8.36 21.02
C PRO A 96 -11.98 7.92 20.36
N ASP A 97 -12.68 8.82 19.65
CA ASP A 97 -13.93 8.47 18.98
C ASP A 97 -13.69 7.51 17.81
N LEU A 98 -12.62 7.73 17.04
CA LEU A 98 -12.23 6.84 15.95
C LEU A 98 -11.88 5.44 16.48
N LYS A 99 -11.11 5.35 17.58
CA LYS A 99 -10.79 4.07 18.25
C LYS A 99 -11.99 3.40 18.92
N ALA A 100 -13.02 4.17 19.32
CA ALA A 100 -14.24 3.60 19.86
C ALA A 100 -15.13 2.95 18.78
N LYS A 101 -15.03 3.41 17.53
CA LYS A 101 -15.78 2.84 16.40
C LYS A 101 -15.20 1.52 15.89
N TYR A 102 -13.90 1.32 16.10
CA TYR A 102 -13.12 0.32 15.41
C TYR A 102 -12.13 -0.32 16.38
N ASP A 103 -12.28 -1.62 16.64
CA ASP A 103 -11.25 -2.40 17.31
C ASP A 103 -10.16 -2.76 16.29
N PHE A 104 -9.06 -2.02 16.29
CA PHE A 104 -8.03 -2.14 15.25
C PHE A 104 -7.12 -3.36 15.39
N GLU A 105 -6.94 -3.88 16.60
CA GLU A 105 -6.30 -5.19 16.79
C GLU A 105 -7.18 -6.26 16.13
N GLU A 106 -8.50 -6.16 16.30
CA GLU A 106 -9.44 -7.02 15.60
C GLU A 106 -9.46 -6.77 14.08
N LEU A 107 -9.42 -5.51 13.60
CA LEU A 107 -9.53 -5.21 12.16
C LEU A 107 -8.35 -5.71 11.33
N THR A 108 -7.14 -5.76 11.90
CA THR A 108 -5.96 -6.33 11.22
C THR A 108 -5.99 -7.86 11.19
N ILE A 109 -6.67 -8.48 12.15
CA ILE A 109 -6.78 -9.95 12.32
C ILE A 109 -8.03 -10.50 11.63
N THR A 110 -9.07 -9.69 11.49
CA THR A 110 -10.38 -10.14 11.03
C THR A 110 -10.37 -10.31 9.52
N GLY A 111 -10.39 -11.57 9.11
CA GLY A 111 -10.61 -12.02 7.74
C GLY A 111 -11.97 -11.62 7.15
N PHE A 112 -12.49 -10.41 7.41
CA PHE A 112 -13.68 -9.85 6.76
C PHE A 112 -13.58 -9.86 5.24
N TYR A 113 -12.37 -9.64 4.72
CA TYR A 113 -12.07 -9.67 3.28
C TYR A 113 -11.60 -11.05 2.81
N ASN A 114 -11.37 -12.00 3.71
CA ASN A 114 -10.82 -13.31 3.37
C ASN A 114 -11.89 -14.37 3.09
N ASP A 115 -13.18 -14.00 3.04
CA ASP A 115 -14.22 -14.90 2.55
C ASP A 115 -14.07 -15.09 1.04
N PRO A 116 -13.55 -16.25 0.58
CA PRO A 116 -13.23 -16.47 -0.82
C PRO A 116 -14.49 -16.65 -1.68
N GLU A 117 -15.65 -16.92 -1.07
CA GLU A 117 -16.90 -17.14 -1.80
C GLU A 117 -17.67 -15.85 -2.08
N THR A 118 -17.31 -14.74 -1.41
CA THR A 118 -18.09 -13.49 -1.44
C THR A 118 -17.45 -12.37 -2.27
N TYR A 119 -16.12 -12.28 -2.34
CA TYR A 119 -15.43 -11.15 -2.98
C TYR A 119 -14.32 -11.59 -3.96
N THR A 120 -14.21 -10.88 -5.08
CA THR A 120 -13.06 -11.03 -5.99
C THR A 120 -11.78 -10.49 -5.34
N ASP A 121 -10.62 -10.96 -5.76
CA ASP A 121 -9.34 -10.52 -5.16
C ASP A 121 -9.12 -9.01 -5.29
N LYS A 122 -9.50 -8.41 -6.42
CA LYS A 122 -9.46 -6.95 -6.59
C LYS A 122 -10.28 -6.20 -5.53
N GLN A 123 -11.41 -6.75 -5.13
CA GLN A 123 -12.22 -6.17 -4.05
C GLN A 123 -11.55 -6.38 -2.69
N LYS A 124 -11.00 -7.56 -2.42
CA LYS A 124 -10.27 -7.81 -1.17
C LYS A 124 -9.13 -6.80 -0.99
N TYR A 125 -8.33 -6.60 -2.03
CA TYR A 125 -7.26 -5.60 -2.03
C TYR A 125 -7.77 -4.16 -1.89
N SER A 126 -8.89 -3.82 -2.54
CA SER A 126 -9.51 -2.50 -2.35
C SER A 126 -9.98 -2.31 -0.91
N GLY A 127 -10.59 -3.31 -0.29
CA GLY A 127 -11.03 -3.28 1.11
C GLY A 127 -9.85 -3.13 2.06
N GLN A 128 -8.79 -3.94 1.86
CA GLN A 128 -7.54 -3.85 2.62
C GLN A 128 -6.89 -2.47 2.49
N ALA A 129 -6.86 -1.86 1.29
CA ALA A 129 -6.35 -0.51 1.11
C ALA A 129 -7.10 0.53 1.97
N THR A 130 -8.43 0.42 2.09
CA THR A 130 -9.23 1.32 2.94
C THR A 130 -8.98 1.12 4.43
N LEU A 131 -8.76 -0.13 4.87
CA LEU A 131 -8.36 -0.43 6.23
C LEU A 131 -6.99 0.19 6.54
N LEU A 132 -6.01 -0.04 5.67
CA LEU A 132 -4.66 0.52 5.80
C LEU A 132 -4.67 2.05 5.86
N ALA A 133 -5.51 2.70 5.05
CA ALA A 133 -5.67 4.15 5.10
C ALA A 133 -6.20 4.65 6.45
N CYS A 134 -7.16 3.94 7.05
CA CYS A 134 -7.68 4.28 8.38
C CYS A 134 -6.62 4.08 9.47
N THR A 135 -5.79 3.03 9.35
CA THR A 135 -4.67 2.75 10.26
C THR A 135 -3.57 3.80 10.15
N GLU A 136 -3.11 4.13 8.93
CA GLU A 136 -2.09 5.15 8.69
C GLU A 136 -2.56 6.55 9.11
N ALA A 137 -3.85 6.88 8.90
CA ALA A 137 -4.41 8.15 9.35
C ALA A 137 -4.24 8.37 10.86
N GLN A 138 -4.29 7.31 11.67
CA GLN A 138 -4.11 7.39 13.12
C GLN A 138 -2.64 7.48 13.57
N GLY A 139 -1.70 7.49 12.63
CA GLY A 139 -0.26 7.42 12.92
C GLY A 139 0.21 6.02 13.31
N ILE A 140 -0.60 4.97 13.07
CA ILE A 140 -0.16 3.58 13.22
C ILE A 140 0.60 3.21 11.96
N LEU A 141 1.93 3.33 12.04
CA LEU A 141 2.83 2.85 10.99
C LEU A 141 2.97 1.33 11.13
N LEU A 142 2.36 0.56 10.22
CA LEU A 142 2.39 -0.91 10.26
C LEU A 142 3.82 -1.48 10.31
N PHE A 143 4.77 -0.80 9.69
CA PHE A 143 6.19 -1.16 9.72
C PHE A 143 6.81 -1.22 11.13
N ASN A 144 6.28 -0.46 12.10
CA ASN A 144 6.94 -0.25 13.40
C ASN A 144 6.14 -0.74 14.61
N GLN A 145 4.84 -1.01 14.48
CA GLN A 145 3.97 -1.19 15.66
C GLN A 145 3.20 -2.51 15.74
N LEU A 146 3.06 -3.24 14.64
CA LEU A 146 2.12 -4.38 14.59
C LEU A 146 2.80 -5.76 14.52
N PHE A 147 4.12 -5.81 14.39
CA PHE A 147 4.85 -7.08 14.25
C PHE A 147 5.83 -7.32 15.42
N PRO A 148 5.92 -8.54 15.96
CA PRO A 148 6.98 -8.91 16.89
C PRO A 148 8.36 -8.64 16.27
N ASN A 149 9.35 -8.26 17.09
CA ASN A 149 10.70 -7.87 16.61
C ASN A 149 11.32 -8.86 15.60
N ASP A 150 11.09 -10.16 15.74
CA ASP A 150 11.63 -11.18 14.84
C ASP A 150 10.98 -11.16 13.44
N LEU A 151 9.70 -10.77 13.36
CA LEU A 151 8.97 -10.66 12.10
C LEU A 151 9.30 -9.35 11.38
N ILE A 152 9.62 -8.29 12.13
CA ILE A 152 10.13 -7.02 11.58
C ILE A 152 11.42 -7.25 10.79
N HIS A 153 12.39 -7.99 11.34
CA HIS A 153 13.65 -8.25 10.63
C HIS A 153 13.45 -9.04 9.33
N LYS A 154 12.59 -10.06 9.33
CA LYS A 154 12.26 -10.81 8.12
C LYS A 154 11.60 -9.91 7.06
N MET A 155 10.68 -9.05 7.48
CA MET A 155 10.03 -8.10 6.57
C MET A 155 11.01 -7.07 6.03
N GLU A 156 11.92 -6.55 6.85
CA GLU A 156 12.98 -5.65 6.39
C GLU A 156 13.86 -6.34 5.33
N GLU A 157 14.22 -7.60 5.52
CA GLU A 157 14.96 -8.40 4.54
C GLU A 157 14.17 -8.58 3.23
N GLU A 158 12.89 -8.96 3.30
CA GLU A 158 12.02 -9.12 2.13
C GLU A 158 11.81 -7.79 1.39
N ILE A 159 11.63 -6.68 2.12
CA ILE A 159 11.55 -5.34 1.54
C ILE A 159 12.83 -5.02 0.79
N ILE A 160 13.99 -5.19 1.43
CA ILE A 160 15.31 -4.92 0.83
C ILE A 160 15.50 -5.77 -0.43
N GLN A 161 15.10 -7.04 -0.37
CA GLN A 161 15.21 -7.98 -1.48
C GLN A 161 14.34 -7.58 -2.67
N GLY A 162 13.20 -6.91 -2.43
CA GLY A 162 12.35 -6.33 -3.47
C GLY A 162 11.30 -7.29 -3.99
N TYR A 163 10.69 -8.06 -3.10
CA TYR A 163 9.55 -8.91 -3.44
C TYR A 163 8.38 -8.09 -4.01
N PRO A 164 7.56 -8.67 -4.90
CA PRO A 164 6.37 -8.03 -5.45
C PRO A 164 5.33 -7.72 -4.38
N ASP A 165 4.52 -6.69 -4.64
CA ASP A 165 3.45 -6.24 -3.74
C ASP A 165 2.43 -7.34 -3.44
N GLU A 166 2.16 -8.20 -4.42
CA GLU A 166 1.24 -9.33 -4.33
C GLU A 166 1.72 -10.41 -3.34
N MET A 167 3.04 -10.61 -3.21
CA MET A 167 3.62 -11.56 -2.24
C MET A 167 3.63 -11.02 -0.82
N LEU A 168 3.51 -9.70 -0.70
CA LEU A 168 3.54 -8.99 0.57
C LEU A 168 2.12 -8.78 1.14
N ARG A 169 1.09 -9.36 0.51
CA ARG A 169 -0.33 -9.16 0.84
C ARG A 169 -0.70 -9.52 2.27
N ASP A 170 -0.14 -10.61 2.79
CA ASP A 170 -0.49 -11.12 4.12
C ASP A 170 0.20 -10.32 5.23
N PHE A 171 1.15 -9.46 4.85
CA PHE A 171 1.92 -8.61 5.75
C PHE A 171 1.38 -7.17 5.83
N TYR A 172 0.29 -6.84 5.13
CA TYR A 172 -0.42 -5.56 5.26
C TYR A 172 0.52 -4.34 5.22
N ILE A 173 1.47 -4.35 4.28
CA ILE A 173 2.68 -3.53 4.42
C ILE A 173 2.46 -2.03 4.19
N ASP A 174 1.91 -1.65 3.03
CA ASP A 174 1.53 -0.26 2.75
C ASP A 174 0.20 -0.21 1.96
N CYS A 175 -0.51 0.92 2.08
CA CYS A 175 -1.77 1.13 1.36
C CYS A 175 -1.59 1.06 -0.17
N ALA A 176 -0.43 1.48 -0.69
CA ALA A 176 -0.13 1.53 -2.11
C ALA A 176 -0.02 0.15 -2.77
N SER A 177 0.57 -0.82 -2.07
CA SER A 177 0.67 -2.23 -2.52
C SER A 177 -0.72 -2.81 -2.74
N MET A 178 -1.62 -2.63 -1.77
CA MET A 178 -2.97 -3.18 -1.88
C MET A 178 -3.74 -2.46 -2.98
N ALA A 179 -3.65 -1.14 -3.03
CA ALA A 179 -4.34 -0.36 -4.05
C ALA A 179 -3.85 -0.66 -5.48
N VAL A 180 -2.54 -0.84 -5.73
CA VAL A 180 -2.08 -1.18 -7.07
C VAL A 180 -2.58 -2.55 -7.51
N CYS A 181 -2.57 -3.55 -6.62
CA CYS A 181 -3.08 -4.88 -6.91
C CYS A 181 -4.58 -4.86 -7.20
N ALA A 182 -5.36 -4.07 -6.46
CA ALA A 182 -6.77 -3.83 -6.78
C ALA A 182 -6.95 -3.19 -8.16
N TYR A 183 -6.16 -2.15 -8.45
CA TYR A 183 -6.34 -1.31 -9.63
C TYR A 183 -5.87 -1.96 -10.93
N SER A 184 -4.75 -2.68 -10.89
CA SER A 184 -4.15 -3.34 -12.06
C SER A 184 -4.44 -4.83 -12.16
N GLY A 185 -4.93 -5.47 -11.09
CA GLY A 185 -4.88 -6.93 -10.94
C GLY A 185 -3.53 -7.41 -10.41
N ILE A 186 -3.50 -8.70 -10.05
CA ILE A 186 -2.32 -9.46 -9.60
C ILE A 186 -1.47 -9.78 -10.82
N SER A 187 -0.17 -9.52 -10.77
CA SER A 187 0.68 -9.73 -11.96
C SER A 187 0.97 -11.20 -12.29
N PHE A 188 0.85 -12.12 -11.34
CA PHE A 188 1.19 -13.54 -11.51
C PHE A 188 0.06 -14.49 -11.10
N ASP A 189 0.04 -15.65 -11.76
CA ASP A 189 -0.90 -16.74 -11.49
C ASP A 189 -0.47 -17.51 -10.24
N TRP A 190 -1.28 -17.44 -9.18
CA TRP A 190 -1.00 -18.13 -7.91
C TRP A 190 -1.00 -19.64 -8.04
N ASP A 191 -1.75 -20.24 -8.97
CA ASP A 191 -1.74 -21.69 -9.13
C ASP A 191 -0.36 -22.16 -9.67
N ILE A 192 0.29 -21.34 -10.50
CA ILE A 192 1.65 -21.62 -11.02
C ILE A 192 2.72 -21.29 -9.97
N VAL A 193 2.51 -20.18 -9.24
CA VAL A 193 3.45 -19.73 -8.22
C VAL A 193 3.40 -20.63 -6.99
N ASP A 194 2.25 -21.13 -6.54
CA ASP A 194 2.13 -21.98 -5.36
C ASP A 194 2.73 -23.39 -5.60
N ASP A 195 2.56 -23.94 -6.82
CA ASP A 195 3.27 -25.16 -7.23
C ASP A 195 4.79 -24.98 -7.25
N SER A 196 5.28 -23.76 -7.55
CA SER A 196 6.71 -23.45 -7.58
C SER A 196 7.27 -23.01 -6.21
N VAL A 197 6.45 -22.37 -5.37
CA VAL A 197 6.79 -21.76 -4.07
C VAL A 197 6.54 -22.71 -2.90
N SER A 198 5.74 -23.77 -3.07
CA SER A 198 5.57 -24.83 -2.07
C SER A 198 6.89 -25.55 -1.69
N GLU A 199 7.94 -25.41 -2.51
CA GLU A 199 9.30 -25.87 -2.20
C GLU A 199 10.22 -24.79 -1.61
N TRP A 200 9.70 -23.61 -1.25
CA TRP A 200 10.48 -22.41 -0.91
C TRP A 200 11.51 -22.12 -2.01
N ILE A 201 11.10 -21.38 -3.05
CA ILE A 201 12.06 -20.76 -3.97
C ILE A 201 12.98 -19.86 -3.13
N ASN A 202 14.14 -20.38 -2.78
CA ASN A 202 15.22 -19.62 -2.14
C ASN A 202 15.93 -18.70 -3.16
N ASP A 203 15.55 -18.76 -4.44
CA ASP A 203 16.12 -17.97 -5.52
C ASP A 203 15.15 -16.87 -6.01
N PHE A 204 15.36 -15.67 -5.49
CA PHE A 204 14.63 -14.47 -5.90
C PHE A 204 14.66 -14.20 -7.42
N GLN A 205 15.72 -14.63 -8.14
CA GLN A 205 15.78 -14.44 -9.59
C GLN A 205 14.83 -15.37 -10.34
N GLU A 206 14.65 -16.60 -9.86
CA GLU A 206 13.70 -17.55 -10.43
C GLU A 206 12.27 -17.03 -10.25
N LEU A 207 11.95 -16.51 -9.06
CA LEU A 207 10.69 -15.84 -8.80
C LEU A 207 10.45 -14.65 -9.75
N LEU A 208 11.43 -13.76 -9.90
CA LEU A 208 11.32 -12.62 -10.84
C LEU A 208 11.08 -13.08 -12.28
N ASN A 209 11.68 -14.20 -12.70
CA ASN A 209 11.45 -14.76 -14.03
C ASN A 209 10.01 -15.28 -14.19
N ILE A 210 9.46 -15.94 -13.16
CA ILE A 210 8.07 -16.40 -13.17
C ILE A 210 7.13 -15.21 -13.29
N ILE A 211 7.26 -14.19 -12.44
CA ILE A 211 6.44 -12.97 -12.49
C ILE A 211 6.51 -12.28 -13.85
N ASN A 212 7.66 -12.32 -14.51
CA ASN A 212 7.83 -11.71 -15.82
C ASN A 212 7.25 -12.53 -16.98
N THR A 213 6.79 -13.77 -16.73
CA THR A 213 6.35 -14.71 -17.76
C THR A 213 4.99 -15.36 -17.51
N THR A 214 4.45 -15.29 -16.29
CA THR A 214 3.12 -15.76 -15.93
C THR A 214 2.23 -14.57 -15.61
N PHE A 215 1.08 -14.49 -16.28
CA PHE A 215 0.13 -13.40 -16.09
C PHE A 215 -1.20 -13.96 -15.66
N ASP A 216 -1.75 -13.38 -14.61
CA ASP A 216 -3.19 -13.47 -14.40
C ASP A 216 -3.89 -12.77 -15.58
N PRO A 217 -4.88 -13.39 -16.23
CA PRO A 217 -5.60 -12.80 -17.36
C PRO A 217 -6.31 -11.48 -17.00
N GLU A 218 -6.50 -11.19 -15.72
CA GLU A 218 -7.06 -9.94 -15.23
C GLU A 218 -6.03 -8.83 -14.97
N PHE A 219 -4.74 -9.10 -15.15
CA PHE A 219 -3.65 -8.13 -15.03
C PHE A 219 -3.61 -7.16 -16.21
N ILE A 220 -3.49 -5.86 -15.92
CA ILE A 220 -3.43 -4.79 -16.92
C ILE A 220 -2.20 -3.90 -16.63
N PRO A 221 -1.07 -4.10 -17.31
CA PRO A 221 0.17 -3.32 -17.11
C PRO A 221 -0.04 -1.80 -17.23
N GLU A 222 -0.90 -1.37 -18.16
CA GLU A 222 -1.20 0.04 -18.37
C GLU A 222 -1.92 0.67 -17.17
N LYS A 223 -2.73 -0.12 -16.46
CA LYS A 223 -3.39 0.33 -15.22
C LYS A 223 -2.40 0.47 -14.08
N ARG A 224 -1.41 -0.43 -14.00
CA ARG A 224 -0.30 -0.32 -13.03
C ARG A 224 0.51 0.96 -13.30
N LEU A 225 0.85 1.21 -14.56
CA LEU A 225 1.52 2.45 -14.99
C LEU A 225 0.70 3.70 -14.65
N GLU A 226 -0.60 3.69 -14.96
CA GLU A 226 -1.52 4.80 -14.67
C GLU A 226 -1.55 5.09 -13.16
N PHE A 227 -1.69 4.05 -12.34
CA PHE A 227 -1.70 4.16 -10.89
C PHE A 227 -0.40 4.77 -10.36
N TRP A 228 0.77 4.24 -10.76
CA TRP A 228 2.04 4.74 -10.25
C TRP A 228 2.37 6.15 -10.71
N LYS A 229 2.01 6.53 -11.94
CA LYS A 229 2.16 7.90 -12.42
C LYS A 229 1.35 8.87 -11.56
N TRP A 230 0.08 8.54 -11.31
CA TRP A 230 -0.80 9.33 -10.44
C TRP A 230 -0.24 9.39 -9.01
N TRP A 231 0.14 8.25 -8.43
CA TRP A 231 0.61 8.18 -7.06
C TRP A 231 1.88 9.03 -6.85
N LEU A 232 2.86 8.91 -7.75
CA LEU A 232 4.12 9.62 -7.67
C LEU A 232 4.02 11.12 -7.97
N LYS A 233 3.21 11.52 -8.96
CA LYS A 233 3.21 12.90 -9.49
C LYS A 233 2.03 13.75 -9.03
N GLU A 234 0.98 13.15 -8.50
CA GLU A 234 -0.23 13.86 -8.05
C GLU A 234 -0.53 13.57 -6.58
N ALA A 235 -0.62 12.30 -6.18
CA ALA A 235 -1.06 11.94 -4.84
C ALA A 235 -0.08 12.37 -3.74
N ILE A 236 1.24 12.16 -3.93
CA ILE A 236 2.24 12.59 -2.95
C ILE A 236 2.24 14.13 -2.76
N PRO A 237 2.36 14.95 -3.82
CA PRO A 237 2.26 16.40 -3.66
C PRO A 237 0.96 16.86 -2.99
N GLN A 238 -0.17 16.29 -3.40
CA GLN A 238 -1.47 16.63 -2.82
C GLN A 238 -1.55 16.25 -1.33
N ALA A 239 -0.97 15.12 -0.93
CA ALA A 239 -0.91 14.72 0.47
C ALA A 239 -0.08 15.70 1.32
N CYS A 240 1.04 16.21 0.79
CA CYS A 240 1.81 17.26 1.44
C CYS A 240 0.99 18.55 1.61
N GLU A 241 0.31 19.00 0.56
CA GLU A 241 -0.55 20.21 0.62
C GLU A 241 -1.70 20.07 1.63
N LEU A 242 -2.37 18.92 1.64
CA LEU A 242 -3.46 18.65 2.59
C LEU A 242 -2.94 18.58 4.03
N ALA A 243 -1.79 17.94 4.25
CA ALA A 243 -1.16 17.91 5.57
C ALA A 243 -0.83 19.32 6.06
N GLU A 244 -0.29 20.20 5.21
CA GLU A 244 -0.06 21.61 5.56
C GLU A 244 -1.35 22.37 5.86
N GLN A 245 -2.40 22.14 5.07
CA GLN A 245 -3.71 22.77 5.24
C GLN A 245 -4.36 22.40 6.59
N PHE A 246 -4.24 21.15 7.01
CA PHE A 246 -4.90 20.62 8.20
C PHE A 246 -4.00 20.51 9.45
N SER A 247 -2.70 20.83 9.35
CA SER A 247 -1.78 20.90 10.51
C SER A 247 -1.80 22.24 11.26
N ASN A 248 -2.38 23.30 10.69
CA ASN A 248 -2.37 24.66 11.23
C ASN A 248 -3.60 25.01 12.12
N LYS A 249 -4.19 24.03 12.82
CA LYS A 249 -5.32 24.27 13.74
C LYS A 249 -5.18 23.54 15.06
#